data_AF-A0A9N7QZI5-F1
#
_entry.id   AF-A0A9N7QZI5-F1
#
_cell.length_a   1.000
_cell.length_b   1.000
_cell.length_c   1.000
_cell.angle_alpha   90.00
_cell.angle_beta   90.00
_cell.angle_gamma   90.00
#
_symmetry.space_group_name_H-M   'P 1'
#
loop_
_entity.id
_entity.type
_entity.pdbx_description
1 polymer ?
#
loop_
_entity_poly.entity_id
_entity_poly.type
_entity_poly.pdbx_seq_one_letter_code
_entity_poly.pdbx_strand_id
1 'polypeptide(L)'
;KKVKTVKTFELDFITYMLDDEPSSVKEALSSPDGPLWEEAVNSKIESIMRNHTWELVDLPDGCKPLGCKWILKKKYKADGSIDKFKARLV
;
A
#
# COMPACT_ATOMS: atom_id res chain seq x y z
N LYS A 1 15.19 -39.70 -18.57
CA LYS A 1 15.44 -38.23 -18.53
C LYS A 1 14.09 -37.51 -18.70
N LYS A 2 13.48 -36.97 -17.64
CA LYS A 2 12.29 -36.10 -17.75
C LYS A 2 12.71 -34.69 -17.35
N VAL A 3 12.87 -33.82 -18.34
CA VAL A 3 13.05 -32.38 -18.12
C VAL A 3 11.70 -31.85 -17.66
N LYS A 4 11.60 -31.51 -16.38
CA LYS A 4 10.48 -30.70 -15.88
C LYS A 4 10.88 -29.25 -16.08
N THR A 5 10.38 -28.65 -17.14
CA THR A 5 10.44 -27.20 -17.36
C THR A 5 9.75 -26.53 -16.18
N VAL A 6 10.54 -25.85 -15.34
CA VAL A 6 10.04 -25.02 -14.24
C VAL A 6 9.36 -23.82 -14.90
N LYS A 7 8.03 -23.89 -15.03
CA LYS A 7 7.22 -22.82 -15.61
C LYS A 7 7.23 -21.63 -14.65
N THR A 8 7.93 -20.57 -15.05
CA THR A 8 7.52 -19.16 -15.24
C THR A 8 6.48 -18.48 -14.31
N PHE A 9 5.72 -19.21 -13.48
CA PHE A 9 4.60 -18.68 -12.70
C PHE A 9 5.03 -17.75 -11.56
N GLU A 10 6.22 -17.98 -10.99
CA GLU A 10 6.72 -17.16 -9.88
C GLU A 10 7.31 -15.83 -10.36
N LEU A 11 7.79 -15.77 -11.60
CA LEU A 11 8.32 -14.53 -12.19
C LEU A 11 7.20 -13.57 -12.58
N ASP A 12 6.11 -14.06 -13.16
CA ASP A 12 4.94 -13.24 -13.49
C ASP A 12 4.26 -12.67 -12.23
N PHE A 13 4.23 -13.45 -11.13
CA PHE A 13 3.68 -12.98 -9.85
C PHE A 13 4.53 -11.85 -9.25
N ILE A 14 5.87 -11.94 -9.32
CA ILE A 14 6.76 -10.90 -8.80
C ILE A 14 6.72 -9.65 -9.69
N THR A 15 6.66 -9.81 -11.02
CA THR A 15 6.58 -8.70 -11.99
C THR A 15 5.24 -7.95 -11.87
N TYR A 16 4.11 -8.64 -11.69
CA TYR A 16 2.81 -7.99 -11.53
C TYR A 16 2.63 -7.30 -10.16
N MET A 17 3.35 -7.77 -9.13
CA MET A 17 3.35 -7.18 -7.78
C MET A 17 4.27 -5.95 -7.63
N LEU A 18 5.17 -5.69 -8.58
CA LEU A 18 6.17 -4.62 -8.50
C LEU A 18 5.81 -3.36 -9.30
N ASP A 19 4.93 -3.45 -10.31
CA ASP A 19 4.80 -2.39 -11.32
C ASP A 19 3.65 -1.39 -11.07
N ASP A 20 2.70 -1.69 -10.17
CA ASP A 20 1.47 -0.89 -10.00
C ASP A 20 1.13 -0.56 -8.53
N GLU A 21 2.13 -0.60 -7.63
CA GLU A 21 1.94 -0.08 -6.27
C GLU A 21 2.15 1.44 -6.28
N PRO A 22 1.08 2.24 -6.11
CA PRO A 22 1.20 3.68 -6.22
C PRO A 22 2.15 4.21 -5.14
N SER A 23 3.11 5.02 -5.58
CA SER A 23 4.13 5.58 -4.69
C SER A 23 3.58 6.67 -3.77
N SER A 24 2.39 7.18 -4.09
CA SER A 24 1.69 8.24 -3.39
C SER A 24 0.19 7.95 -3.27
N VAL A 25 -0.41 8.39 -2.17
CA VAL A 25 -1.86 8.27 -1.95
C VAL A 25 -2.64 8.96 -3.07
N LYS A 26 -2.16 10.09 -3.61
CA LYS A 26 -2.83 10.77 -4.73
C LYS A 26 -2.89 9.92 -6.01
N GLU A 27 -1.83 9.17 -6.28
CA GLU A 27 -1.75 8.26 -7.43
C GLU A 27 -2.68 7.05 -7.22
N ALA A 28 -2.71 6.55 -5.99
CA ALA A 28 -3.62 5.48 -5.58
C ALA A 28 -5.10 5.87 -5.73
N LEU A 29 -5.46 7.09 -5.31
CA LEU A 29 -6.81 7.62 -5.41
C LEU A 29 -7.23 7.93 -6.86
N SER A 30 -6.26 8.24 -7.72
CA SER A 30 -6.50 8.50 -9.15
C SER A 30 -6.62 7.21 -9.98
N SER A 31 -6.32 6.06 -9.37
CA SER A 31 -6.45 4.75 -9.98
C SER A 31 -7.93 4.30 -10.00
N PRO A 32 -8.32 3.34 -10.87
CA PRO A 32 -9.68 2.78 -10.85
C PRO A 32 -10.03 2.13 -9.49
N ASP A 33 -9.03 1.68 -8.74
CA ASP A 33 -9.16 1.15 -7.38
C ASP A 33 -9.17 2.25 -6.29
N GLY A 34 -9.25 3.53 -6.68
CA GLY A 34 -9.20 4.69 -5.79
C GLY A 34 -10.07 4.59 -4.53
N PRO A 35 -11.36 4.22 -4.59
CA PRO A 35 -12.19 4.09 -3.39
C PRO A 35 -11.69 3.02 -2.41
N LEU A 36 -11.07 1.95 -2.90
CA LEU A 36 -10.52 0.88 -2.05
C LEU A 36 -9.22 1.33 -1.36
N TRP A 37 -8.42 2.13 -2.06
CA TRP A 37 -7.25 2.77 -1.46
C TRP A 37 -7.63 3.82 -0.41
N GLU A 38 -8.68 4.62 -0.68
CA GLU A 38 -9.21 5.60 0.26
C GLU A 38 -9.65 4.93 1.57
N GLU A 39 -10.42 3.85 1.49
CA GLU A 39 -10.86 3.10 2.66
C GLU A 39 -9.67 2.56 3.47
N ALA A 40 -8.65 2.01 2.79
CA ALA A 40 -7.46 1.49 3.45
C ALA A 40 -6.66 2.61 4.17
N VAL A 41 -6.54 3.78 3.54
CA VAL A 41 -5.88 4.96 4.11
C VAL A 41 -6.66 5.49 5.31
N ASN A 42 -7.97 5.69 5.17
CA ASN A 42 -8.85 6.16 6.24
C ASN A 42 -8.82 5.22 7.44
N SER A 43 -8.93 3.91 7.22
CA SER A 43 -8.83 2.91 8.29
C SER A 43 -7.49 3.00 9.03
N LYS A 44 -6.39 3.27 8.31
CA LYS A 44 -5.08 3.46 8.93
C LYS A 44 -5.01 4.76 9.75
N ILE A 45 -5.54 5.87 9.24
CA ILE A 45 -5.63 7.15 9.97
C ILE A 45 -6.47 6.99 11.24
N GLU A 46 -7.66 6.40 11.14
CA GLU A 46 -8.51 6.13 12.29
C GLU A 46 -7.82 5.24 13.33
N SER A 47 -7.05 4.23 12.89
CA SER A 47 -6.27 3.40 13.81
C SER A 47 -5.17 4.21 14.51
N ILE A 48 -4.54 5.17 13.85
CA ILE A 48 -3.53 6.05 14.46
C ILE A 48 -4.20 6.96 15.50
N MET A 49 -5.33 7.57 15.14
CA MET A 49 -6.12 8.42 16.04
C MET A 49 -6.62 7.64 17.27
N ARG A 50 -7.12 6.42 17.08
CA ARG A 50 -7.54 5.53 18.17
C ARG A 50 -6.40 5.15 19.10
N ASN A 51 -5.20 4.98 18.57
CA ASN A 51 -4.05 4.62 19.39
C ASN A 51 -3.54 5.77 20.26
N HIS A 52 -4.06 7.00 20.13
CA HIS A 52 -3.74 8.17 20.97
C HIS A 52 -2.24 8.51 21.11
N THR A 53 -1.40 7.91 20.26
CA THR A 53 0.06 8.10 20.26
C THR A 53 0.51 9.21 19.31
N TRP A 54 -0.40 9.72 18.46
CA TRP A 54 -0.10 10.73 17.45
C TRP A 54 -1.23 11.74 17.39
N GLU A 55 -0.93 13.01 17.67
CA GLU A 55 -1.80 14.14 17.35
C GLU A 55 -1.33 14.78 16.04
N LEU A 56 -2.28 15.14 15.19
CA LEU A 56 -2.00 15.91 13.99
C LEU A 56 -1.80 17.36 14.42
N VAL A 57 -0.55 17.77 14.58
CA VAL A 57 -0.18 19.14 14.94
C VAL A 57 0.33 19.88 13.71
N ASP A 58 -0.05 21.16 13.59
CA ASP A 58 0.58 22.06 12.62
C ASP A 58 2.07 22.16 12.90
N LEU A 59 2.90 22.19 11.84
CA LEU A 59 4.35 22.27 11.97
C LEU A 59 4.73 23.58 12.69
N PRO A 60 5.28 23.53 13.92
CA PRO A 60 5.67 24.76 14.60
C PRO A 60 6.87 25.41 13.89
N ASP A 61 6.89 26.74 13.87
CA ASP A 61 7.95 27.52 13.25
C ASP A 61 9.34 27.12 13.78
N GLY A 62 10.22 26.72 12.87
CA GLY A 62 11.59 26.30 13.18
C GLY A 62 11.78 24.80 13.43
N CYS A 63 10.72 24.00 13.44
CA CYS A 63 10.85 22.54 13.50
C CYS A 63 10.91 21.92 12.10
N LYS A 64 11.74 20.89 11.95
CA LYS A 64 11.76 20.06 10.74
C LYS A 64 10.71 18.96 10.90
N PRO A 65 9.77 18.81 9.96
CA PRO A 65 8.83 17.70 10.01
C PRO A 65 9.61 16.39 9.90
N LEU A 66 9.25 15.40 10.72
CA LEU A 66 9.69 14.04 10.49
C LEU A 66 9.06 13.57 9.18
N GLY A 67 9.89 13.09 8.26
CA GLY A 67 9.39 12.53 7.00
C GLY A 67 8.52 11.33 7.30
N CYS A 68 7.24 11.40 6.92
CA CYS A 68 6.33 10.27 6.97
C CYS A 68 6.16 9.70 5.54
N LYS A 69 6.18 8.37 5.41
CA LYS A 69 6.04 7.69 4.12
C LYS A 69 4.85 6.75 4.14
N TRP A 70 4.04 6.83 3.09
CA TRP A 70 2.98 5.85 2.85
C TRP A 70 3.55 4.62 2.17
N ILE A 71 3.22 3.45 2.72
CA ILE A 71 3.43 2.14 2.12
C ILE A 71 2.06 1.60 1.76
N LEU A 72 1.77 1.58 0.46
CA LEU A 72 0.54 1.08 -0.13
C LEU A 72 0.83 -0.27 -0.75
N LYS A 73 0.07 -1.30 -0.36
CA LYS A 73 0.22 -2.66 -0.91
C LYS A 73 -1.10 -3.28 -1.31
N LYS A 74 -1.14 -3.88 -2.51
CA LYS A 74 -2.26 -4.74 -2.95
C LYS A 74 -1.95 -6.17 -2.50
N LYS A 75 -2.89 -6.80 -1.80
CA LYS A 75 -2.81 -8.21 -1.41
C LYS A 75 -3.68 -9.00 -2.37
N TYR A 76 -3.12 -10.06 -2.95
CA TYR A 76 -3.80 -10.92 -3.91
C TYR A 76 -4.14 -12.27 -3.29
N LYS A 77 -5.20 -12.89 -3.80
CA LYS A 77 -5.59 -14.27 -3.50
C LYS A 77 -4.73 -15.24 -4.30
N ALA A 78 -4.76 -16.52 -3.93
CA ALA A 78 -4.09 -17.58 -4.70
C ALA A 78 -4.58 -17.68 -6.15
N ASP A 79 -5.78 -17.18 -6.43
CA ASP A 79 -6.41 -17.11 -7.76
C ASP A 79 -5.96 -15.90 -8.59
N GLY A 80 -5.12 -15.00 -8.05
CA GLY A 80 -4.68 -13.77 -8.71
C GLY A 80 -5.65 -12.59 -8.61
N SER A 81 -6.86 -12.80 -8.07
CA SER A 81 -7.81 -11.71 -7.74
C SER A 81 -7.34 -10.89 -6.54
N ILE A 82 -7.70 -9.60 -6.49
CA ILE A 82 -7.36 -8.72 -5.36
C ILE A 82 -8.13 -9.19 -4.11
N ASP A 83 -7.39 -9.48 -3.04
CA ASP A 83 -7.90 -9.85 -1.71
C ASP A 83 -8.20 -8.61 -0.87
N LYS A 84 -7.22 -7.71 -0.74
CA LYS A 84 -7.33 -6.53 0.11
C LYS A 84 -6.27 -5.47 -0.21
N PHE A 85 -6.64 -4.21 -0.04
CA PHE A 85 -5.71 -3.07 -0.06
C PHE A 85 -5.20 -2.78 1.35
N LYS A 86 -3.88 -2.57 1.48
CA LYS A 86 -3.23 -2.32 2.77
C LYS A 86 -2.43 -1.03 2.71
N ALA A 87 -2.83 -0.05 3.52
CA ALA A 87 -2.08 1.18 3.73
C ALA A 87 -1.35 1.15 5.08
N ARG A 88 -0.10 1.62 5.09
CA ARG A 88 0.69 1.82 6.30
C ARG A 88 1.46 3.14 6.21
N LEU A 89 1.26 4.00 7.19
CA LEU A 89 2.13 5.14 7.44
C LEU A 89 3.32 4.67 8.29
N VAL A 90 4.54 4.98 7.84
CA VAL A 90 5.81 4.77 8.55
C VAL A 90 6.60 6.06 8.67
#